data_AF-K9Z7D3-F1
#
_entry.id   AF-K9Z7D3-F1
#
_cell.length_a   1.000
_cell.length_b   1.000
_cell.length_c   1.000
_cell.angle_alpha   90.00
_cell.angle_beta   90.00
_cell.angle_gamma   90.00
#
_symmetry.space_group_name_H-M   'P 1'
#
loop_
_entity.id
_entity.type
_entity.pdbx_description
1 polymer ?
#
loop_
_entity_poly.entity_id
_entity_poly.type
_entity_poly.pdbx_seq_one_letter_code
_entity_poly.pdbx_strand_id
1 'polypeptide(L)'
;MNGNTAIFYDVENLLKGYNMPKNYINSISLKNIFKEVEKIPKVKRILVQKAYANWSDSRLSVMKREINELGIEPVQIFGFSYYQKKNAADIQLAVDAIDLAYVRNNIDIFVIVSGDGGFSAVARKLHEYGKYVIACGYKSSTNQVLESMCDYFIGIDDPEEENENITEEKKEVEQNLKITNPLVLKMSQSLERLSSNNREEIIKKSQIILNWFTQDKEAVRELSHSGIHLSVIKEAFKYGIEDFDPHKIGLPKFIQFLQYICKDTDLKIVTSDKFQTKLALKNTILENFEPLPYLDDNFLHSSENYQSILAIGNPRIKIIDSEDFLKITSAVACLTDEYTLDILLENINNIYPDIESENINNCLLSLINLDIFAITNSHKHISEKVFRLKLEFQEHKAIIKKFKESIFNKLSSFWGKDLKENIIEQIILDF
;
A
#
# COMPACT_ATOMS: atom_id res chain seq x y z
N MET A 1 46.23 3.43 36.67
CA MET A 1 44.80 3.79 36.49
C MET A 1 44.07 2.54 36.03
N ASN A 2 43.27 1.92 36.90
CA ASN A 2 42.57 0.68 36.57
C ASN A 2 41.24 1.02 35.89
N GLY A 3 41.01 0.46 34.70
CA GLY A 3 39.70 0.52 34.06
C GLY A 3 38.72 -0.43 34.74
N ASN A 4 37.43 -0.12 34.63
CA ASN A 4 36.36 -0.84 35.33
C ASN A 4 35.06 -0.98 34.53
N THR A 5 35.02 -0.55 33.27
CA THR A 5 33.76 -0.47 32.50
C THR A 5 33.80 -1.34 31.24
N ALA A 6 32.68 -2.02 30.96
CA ALA A 6 32.39 -2.68 29.69
C ALA A 6 31.14 -2.07 29.06
N ILE A 7 31.16 -1.85 27.73
CA ILE A 7 30.03 -1.33 26.96
C ILE A 7 29.61 -2.34 25.90
N PHE A 8 28.31 -2.61 25.84
CA PHE A 8 27.69 -3.51 24.89
C PHE A 8 26.65 -2.75 24.08
N TYR A 9 26.90 -2.62 22.77
CA TYR A 9 26.04 -1.91 21.84
C TYR A 9 25.13 -2.87 21.09
N ASP A 10 23.83 -2.76 21.35
CA ASP A 10 22.81 -3.40 20.55
C ASP A 10 22.47 -2.50 19.36
N VAL A 11 23.21 -2.69 18.26
CA VAL A 11 23.08 -1.84 17.07
C VAL A 11 21.72 -2.06 16.39
N GLU A 12 21.16 -3.26 16.48
CA GLU A 12 19.84 -3.55 15.90
C GLU A 12 18.74 -2.78 16.62
N ASN A 13 18.80 -2.68 17.95
CA ASN A 13 17.86 -1.89 18.74
C ASN A 13 18.05 -0.37 18.55
N LEU A 14 19.30 0.11 18.47
CA LEU A 14 19.60 1.51 18.13
C LEU A 14 19.05 1.92 16.75
N LEU A 15 18.89 0.96 15.84
CA LEU A 15 18.28 1.17 14.54
C LEU A 15 16.74 1.11 14.54
N LYS A 16 16.09 0.78 15.67
CA LYS A 16 14.67 0.40 15.72
C LYS A 16 14.33 -0.73 14.72
N GLY A 17 15.29 -1.61 14.47
CA GLY A 17 15.25 -2.65 13.44
C GLY A 17 15.66 -2.19 12.04
N TYR A 18 15.73 -3.14 11.12
CA TYR A 18 16.30 -2.95 9.77
C TYR A 18 15.38 -2.20 8.78
N ASN A 19 14.34 -1.50 9.22
CA ASN A 19 13.39 -0.82 8.31
C ASN A 19 13.63 0.69 8.18
N MET A 20 14.62 1.26 8.86
CA MET A 20 14.87 2.70 8.84
C MET A 20 15.71 3.16 7.63
N PRO A 21 15.45 4.36 7.09
CA PRO A 21 16.18 4.92 5.96
C PRO A 21 17.64 5.22 6.32
N LYS A 22 18.52 5.24 5.31
CA LYS A 22 19.98 5.41 5.48
C LYS A 22 20.36 6.71 6.22
N ASN A 23 19.53 7.75 6.15
CA ASN A 23 19.75 9.01 6.85
C ASN A 23 19.61 8.88 8.37
N TYR A 24 18.71 8.03 8.87
CA TYR A 24 18.57 7.71 10.30
C TYR A 24 19.82 7.02 10.84
N ILE A 25 20.45 6.18 10.02
CA ILE A 25 21.68 5.46 10.39
C ILE A 25 22.86 6.43 10.52
N ASN A 26 22.87 7.51 9.75
CA ASN A 26 23.91 8.54 9.81
C ASN A 26 23.79 9.46 11.03
N SER A 27 22.59 9.59 11.61
CA SER A 27 22.35 10.45 12.77
C SER A 27 22.64 9.73 14.10
N ILE A 28 22.72 8.39 14.10
CA ILE A 28 23.23 7.62 15.23
C ILE A 28 24.73 7.86 15.37
N SER A 29 25.16 8.41 16.51
CA SER A 29 26.58 8.57 16.83
C SER A 29 26.96 7.76 18.06
N LEU A 30 27.71 6.67 17.83
CA LEU A 30 28.34 5.87 18.88
C LEU A 30 29.32 6.72 19.70
N LYS A 31 29.95 7.71 19.05
CA LYS A 31 30.84 8.68 19.71
C LYS A 31 30.11 9.55 20.74
N ASN A 32 28.87 9.96 20.47
CA ASN A 32 28.08 10.71 21.44
C ASN A 32 27.68 9.82 22.63
N ILE A 33 27.22 8.59 22.35
CA ILE A 33 26.89 7.61 23.40
C ILE A 33 28.11 7.35 24.30
N PHE A 34 29.28 7.12 23.70
CA PHE A 34 30.54 6.94 24.41
C PHE A 34 30.85 8.12 25.34
N LYS A 35 30.71 9.37 24.85
CA LYS A 35 30.92 10.57 25.67
C LYS A 35 29.94 10.68 26.83
N GLU A 36 28.66 10.36 26.63
CA GLU A 36 27.69 10.39 27.73
C GLU A 36 28.02 9.36 28.81
N VAL A 37 28.50 8.18 28.42
CA VAL A 37 28.98 7.16 29.36
C VAL A 37 30.19 7.66 30.15
N GLU A 38 31.15 8.31 29.51
CA GLU A 38 32.35 8.85 30.17
C GLU A 38 32.04 9.95 31.20
N LYS A 39 30.93 10.68 31.06
CA LYS A 39 30.53 11.72 32.02
C LYS A 39 30.07 11.15 33.37
N ILE A 40 29.76 9.86 33.45
CA ILE A 40 29.24 9.25 34.67
C ILE A 40 30.37 9.14 35.70
N PRO A 41 30.26 9.74 36.90
CA PRO A 41 31.37 9.82 37.85
C PRO A 41 31.97 8.47 38.29
N LYS A 42 31.17 7.39 38.23
CA LYS A 42 31.63 6.02 38.57
C LYS A 42 32.45 5.38 37.45
N VAL A 43 32.26 5.81 36.20
CA VAL A 43 32.97 5.30 35.02
C VAL A 43 34.41 5.82 35.07
N LYS A 44 35.36 4.89 35.04
CA LYS A 44 36.79 5.22 34.90
C LYS A 44 37.20 4.94 33.45
N ARG A 45 38.23 4.11 33.25
CA ARG A 45 38.64 3.69 31.90
C ARG A 45 37.75 2.55 31.41
N ILE A 46 37.25 2.69 30.19
CA ILE A 46 36.52 1.64 29.46
C ILE A 46 37.52 0.58 28.99
N LEU A 47 37.27 -0.68 29.34
CA LEU A 47 38.15 -1.82 29.05
C LEU A 47 37.65 -2.68 27.89
N VAL A 48 36.34 -2.78 27.72
CA VAL A 48 35.70 -3.62 26.70
C VAL A 48 34.59 -2.82 26.04
N GLN A 49 34.54 -2.89 24.71
CA GLN A 49 33.45 -2.34 23.91
C GLN A 49 33.12 -3.32 22.80
N LYS A 50 31.88 -3.77 22.74
CA LYS A 50 31.41 -4.72 21.72
C LYS A 50 30.13 -4.22 21.08
N ALA A 51 30.02 -4.31 19.76
CA ALA A 51 28.81 -3.94 19.03
C ALA A 51 28.25 -5.13 18.25
N TYR A 52 26.97 -5.43 18.47
CA TYR A 52 26.30 -6.63 17.97
C TYR A 52 25.39 -6.24 16.81
N ALA A 53 25.68 -6.74 15.61
CA ALA A 53 24.90 -6.45 14.42
C ALA A 53 25.15 -7.48 13.32
N ASN A 54 24.31 -7.48 12.28
CA ASN A 54 24.68 -8.10 11.02
C ASN A 54 25.57 -7.14 10.19
N TRP A 55 26.90 -7.18 10.41
CA TRP A 55 27.87 -6.32 9.71
C TRP A 55 28.00 -6.59 8.20
N SER A 56 27.34 -7.63 7.68
CA SER A 56 27.18 -7.83 6.24
C SER A 56 26.15 -6.86 5.63
N ASP A 57 25.35 -6.16 6.45
CA ASP A 57 24.44 -5.11 5.98
C ASP A 57 25.24 -3.88 5.50
N SER A 58 25.15 -3.60 4.21
CA SER A 58 25.82 -2.46 3.56
C SER A 58 25.47 -1.09 4.17
N ARG A 59 24.34 -0.96 4.85
CA ARG A 59 23.92 0.30 5.49
C ARG A 59 24.74 0.64 6.73
N LEU A 60 25.23 -0.38 7.44
CA LEU A 60 26.09 -0.21 8.62
C LEU A 60 27.51 0.25 8.28
N SER A 61 27.86 0.39 6.99
CA SER A 61 29.19 0.83 6.55
C SER A 61 29.57 2.20 7.12
N VAL A 62 28.58 3.05 7.43
CA VAL A 62 28.77 4.42 7.94
C VAL A 62 29.31 4.42 9.38
N MET A 63 28.97 3.39 10.17
CA MET A 63 29.43 3.23 11.55
C MET A 63 30.86 2.66 11.64
N LYS A 64 31.40 2.08 10.56
CA LYS A 64 32.74 1.47 10.55
C LYS A 64 33.84 2.44 11.00
N ARG A 65 33.71 3.72 10.64
CA ARG A 65 34.67 4.76 11.06
C ARG A 65 34.64 4.93 12.59
N GLU A 66 33.46 5.14 13.18
CA GLU A 66 33.35 5.34 14.63
C GLU A 66 33.74 4.09 15.42
N ILE A 67 33.40 2.90 14.92
CA ILE A 67 33.80 1.61 15.52
C ILE A 67 35.32 1.51 15.59
N ASN A 68 36.02 1.81 14.49
CA ASN A 68 37.48 1.79 14.46
C ASN A 68 38.11 2.88 15.34
N GLU A 69 37.57 4.10 15.30
CA GLU A 69 38.08 5.24 16.11
C GLU A 69 37.94 5.00 17.61
N LEU A 70 36.83 4.38 18.04
CA LEU A 70 36.53 4.12 19.46
C LEU A 70 37.09 2.78 19.94
N GLY A 71 37.68 1.96 19.06
CA GLY A 71 38.18 0.64 19.41
C GLY A 71 37.07 -0.34 19.82
N ILE A 72 35.90 -0.24 19.18
CA ILE A 72 34.76 -1.12 19.40
C ILE A 72 34.98 -2.42 18.61
N GLU A 73 34.81 -3.57 19.26
CA GLU A 73 34.85 -4.87 18.60
C GLU A 73 33.51 -5.17 17.91
N PRO A 74 33.46 -5.31 16.57
CA PRO A 74 32.24 -5.67 15.86
C PRO A 74 31.98 -7.18 15.98
N VAL A 75 30.90 -7.55 16.66
CA VAL A 75 30.43 -8.94 16.77
C VAL A 75 29.39 -9.20 15.69
N GLN A 76 29.70 -10.10 14.75
CA GLN A 76 28.83 -10.48 13.65
C GLN A 76 27.72 -11.42 14.13
N ILE A 77 26.47 -11.01 13.92
CA ILE A 77 25.28 -11.81 14.20
C ILE A 77 24.67 -12.26 12.88
N PHE A 78 24.52 -13.58 12.72
CA PHE A 78 23.78 -14.17 11.60
C PHE A 78 22.36 -14.46 12.07
N GLY A 79 21.36 -13.76 11.52
CA GLY A 79 19.97 -14.09 11.80
C GLY A 79 19.64 -15.48 11.26
N PHE A 80 19.09 -16.36 12.09
CA PHE A 80 18.58 -17.67 11.66
C PHE A 80 17.47 -17.44 10.62
N SER A 81 17.83 -17.51 9.34
CA SER A 81 17.04 -16.93 8.23
C SER A 81 15.75 -17.68 7.90
N TYR A 82 15.43 -18.77 8.60
CA TYR A 82 14.34 -19.68 8.22
C TYR A 82 13.16 -19.75 9.20
N TYR A 83 13.34 -19.36 10.48
CA TYR A 83 12.25 -19.34 11.46
C TYR A 83 12.42 -18.17 12.43
N GLN A 84 11.42 -17.29 12.48
CA GLN A 84 11.19 -16.21 13.46
C GLN A 84 12.45 -15.43 13.93
N LYS A 85 12.73 -14.35 13.19
CA LYS A 85 13.67 -13.28 13.56
C LYS A 85 13.19 -12.53 14.81
N LYS A 86 14.09 -12.30 15.78
CA LYS A 86 14.37 -10.97 16.37
C LYS A 86 15.42 -10.95 17.51
N ASN A 87 15.81 -12.08 18.11
CA ASN A 87 16.54 -12.03 19.39
C ASN A 87 18.00 -12.54 19.34
N ALA A 88 18.58 -12.77 18.15
CA ALA A 88 19.91 -13.40 18.07
C ALA A 88 21.03 -12.49 18.61
N ALA A 89 20.94 -11.18 18.34
CA ALA A 89 21.88 -10.20 18.87
C ALA A 89 21.74 -10.08 20.39
N ASP A 90 20.51 -9.99 20.89
CA ASP A 90 20.21 -9.86 22.32
C ASP A 90 20.74 -11.04 23.12
N ILE A 91 20.54 -12.27 22.61
CA ILE A 91 21.03 -13.49 23.26
C ILE A 91 22.55 -13.50 23.30
N GLN A 92 23.23 -13.19 22.19
CA GLN A 92 24.69 -13.17 22.16
C GLN A 92 25.26 -12.08 23.08
N LEU A 93 24.65 -10.89 23.09
CA LEU A 93 25.02 -9.80 23.99
C LEU A 93 24.87 -10.22 25.46
N ALA A 94 23.73 -10.83 25.81
CA ALA A 94 23.46 -11.30 27.15
C ALA A 94 24.48 -12.34 27.61
N VAL A 95 24.82 -13.32 26.76
CA VAL A 95 25.83 -14.34 27.05
C VAL A 95 27.20 -13.70 27.29
N ASP A 96 27.64 -12.82 26.40
CA ASP A 96 28.94 -12.16 26.51
C ASP A 96 29.04 -11.27 27.77
N ALA A 97 27.95 -10.58 28.14
CA ALA A 97 27.93 -9.71 29.32
C ALA A 97 28.07 -10.52 30.61
N ILE A 98 27.33 -11.63 30.74
CA ILE A 98 27.39 -12.51 31.91
C ILE A 98 28.73 -13.24 31.99
N ASP A 99 29.26 -13.74 30.87
CA ASP A 99 30.58 -14.37 30.83
C ASP A 99 31.68 -13.38 31.25
N LEU A 100 31.65 -12.15 30.72
CA LEU A 100 32.62 -11.13 31.07
C LEU A 100 32.56 -10.75 32.56
N ALA A 101 31.36 -10.65 33.12
CA ALA A 101 31.16 -10.38 34.55
C ALA A 101 31.75 -11.46 35.45
N TYR A 102 31.76 -12.71 34.98
CA TYR A 102 32.33 -13.86 35.68
C TYR A 102 33.85 -13.96 35.51
N VAL A 103 34.36 -13.79 34.28
CA VAL A 103 35.78 -13.97 33.95
C VAL A 103 36.64 -12.79 34.42
N ARG A 104 36.10 -11.56 34.40
CA ARG A 104 36.86 -10.34 34.70
C ARG A 104 36.30 -9.58 35.89
N ASN A 105 36.72 -9.99 37.08
CA ASN A 105 36.29 -9.38 38.34
C ASN A 105 36.58 -7.87 38.46
N ASN A 106 37.58 -7.35 37.74
CA ASN A 106 37.94 -5.93 37.75
C ASN A 106 37.03 -5.03 36.92
N ILE A 107 36.04 -5.60 36.22
CA ILE A 107 34.98 -4.85 35.55
C ILE A 107 33.81 -4.75 36.52
N ASP A 108 33.56 -3.54 37.01
CA ASP A 108 32.54 -3.25 38.01
C ASP A 108 31.29 -2.63 37.37
N ILE A 109 31.41 -2.09 36.16
CA ILE A 109 30.35 -1.33 35.48
C ILE A 109 30.06 -1.95 34.12
N PHE A 110 28.78 -2.23 33.90
CA PHE A 110 28.26 -2.78 32.66
C PHE A 110 27.28 -1.79 32.05
N VAL A 111 27.59 -1.34 30.82
CA VAL A 111 26.74 -0.44 30.07
C VAL A 111 26.05 -1.23 28.96
N ILE A 112 24.73 -1.29 29.00
CA ILE A 112 23.90 -1.90 27.96
C ILE A 112 23.28 -0.77 27.15
N VAL A 113 23.71 -0.62 25.91
CA VAL A 113 23.17 0.38 24.98
C VAL A 113 22.03 -0.28 24.19
N SER A 114 20.86 -0.36 24.83
CA SER A 114 19.60 -0.85 24.26
C SER A 114 18.43 -0.32 25.10
N GLY A 115 17.27 -0.10 24.46
CA GLY A 115 16.01 0.23 25.12
C GLY A 115 15.12 -0.98 25.43
N ASP A 116 15.52 -2.21 25.04
CA ASP A 116 14.68 -3.40 25.13
C ASP A 116 14.52 -3.93 26.57
N GLY A 117 13.28 -4.16 26.99
CA GLY A 117 12.95 -4.80 28.27
C GLY A 117 13.51 -6.23 28.42
N GLY A 118 13.86 -6.91 27.32
CA GLY A 118 14.52 -8.21 27.34
C GLY A 118 15.81 -8.24 28.16
N PHE A 119 16.51 -7.10 28.28
CA PHE A 119 17.76 -7.01 29.05
C PHE A 119 17.55 -6.85 30.57
N SER A 120 16.32 -6.69 31.06
CA SER A 120 16.07 -6.61 32.51
C SER A 120 16.55 -7.86 33.27
N ALA A 121 16.51 -9.04 32.65
CA ALA A 121 17.05 -10.27 33.24
C ALA A 121 18.58 -10.24 33.36
N VAL A 122 19.26 -9.64 32.38
CA VAL A 122 20.72 -9.46 32.39
C VAL A 122 21.11 -8.47 33.48
N ALA A 123 20.42 -7.33 33.57
CA ALA A 123 20.65 -6.33 34.62
C ALA A 123 20.52 -6.96 36.03
N ARG A 124 19.45 -7.73 36.26
CA ARG A 124 19.25 -8.45 37.52
C ARG A 124 20.39 -9.42 37.83
N LYS A 125 20.87 -10.16 36.83
CA LYS A 125 21.96 -11.12 37.02
C LYS A 125 23.31 -10.44 37.29
N LEU A 126 23.57 -9.31 36.64
CA LEU A 126 24.75 -8.49 36.90
C LEU A 126 24.72 -7.90 38.32
N HIS A 127 23.55 -7.50 38.82
CA HIS A 127 23.37 -7.09 40.22
C HIS A 127 23.65 -8.23 41.20
N GLU A 128 23.22 -9.46 40.91
CA GLU A 128 23.59 -10.63 41.73
C GLU A 128 25.12 -10.82 41.82
N TYR A 129 25.86 -10.40 40.81
CA TYR A 129 27.33 -10.40 40.80
C TYR A 129 27.97 -9.12 41.36
N GLY A 130 27.17 -8.25 41.97
CA GLY A 130 27.63 -7.00 42.59
C GLY A 130 28.12 -5.95 41.57
N LYS A 131 27.67 -6.05 40.32
CA LYS A 131 28.03 -5.10 39.25
C LYS A 131 27.07 -3.92 39.23
N TYR A 132 27.56 -2.77 38.81
CA TYR A 132 26.76 -1.57 38.56
C TYR A 132 26.29 -1.57 37.09
N VAL A 133 24.99 -1.44 36.87
CA VAL A 133 24.39 -1.56 35.54
C VAL A 133 23.86 -0.21 35.06
N ILE A 134 24.28 0.18 33.87
CA ILE A 134 23.87 1.42 33.21
C ILE A 134 23.15 1.04 31.93
N ALA A 135 21.92 1.48 31.76
CA ALA A 135 21.22 1.39 30.49
C ALA A 135 21.37 2.69 29.71
N CYS A 136 21.47 2.59 28.39
CA CYS A 136 21.45 3.73 27.48
C CYS A 136 20.53 3.43 26.31
N GLY A 137 19.57 4.32 26.04
CA GLY A 137 18.59 4.12 24.99
C GLY A 137 17.79 5.39 24.70
N TYR A 138 17.01 5.38 23.63
CA TYR A 138 16.13 6.49 23.30
C TYR A 138 15.05 6.64 24.37
N LYS A 139 14.88 7.86 24.91
CA LYS A 139 13.87 8.14 25.94
C LYS A 139 12.45 7.75 25.50
N SER A 140 12.16 7.88 24.21
CA SER A 140 10.87 7.59 23.58
C SER A 140 10.52 6.10 23.52
N SER A 141 11.51 5.21 23.49
CA SER A 141 11.32 3.78 23.20
C SER A 141 11.90 2.84 24.26
N THR A 142 12.45 3.37 25.35
CA THR A 142 13.02 2.55 26.42
C THR A 142 11.93 1.95 27.31
N ASN A 143 12.05 0.67 27.60
CA ASN A 143 11.14 -0.03 28.50
C ASN A 143 11.34 0.41 29.97
N GLN A 144 10.25 0.82 30.64
CA GLN A 144 10.28 1.27 32.05
C GLN A 144 10.79 0.18 33.03
N VAL A 145 10.61 -1.11 32.69
CA VAL A 145 11.13 -2.23 33.49
C VAL A 145 12.66 -2.31 33.37
N LEU A 146 13.25 -2.03 32.21
CA LEU A 146 14.70 -1.97 32.08
C LEU A 146 15.26 -0.79 32.88
N GLU A 147 14.65 0.38 32.72
CA GLU A 147 15.07 1.60 33.42
C GLU A 147 15.04 1.42 34.94
N SER A 148 13.96 0.85 35.49
CA SER A 148 13.83 0.60 36.93
C SER A 148 14.75 -0.50 37.48
N MET A 149 15.27 -1.39 36.62
CA MET A 149 16.19 -2.47 37.01
C MET A 149 17.66 -2.08 36.88
N CYS A 150 17.98 -0.94 36.26
CA CYS A 150 19.35 -0.46 36.14
C CYS A 150 19.65 0.58 37.23
N ASP A 151 20.92 0.75 37.58
CA ASP A 151 21.32 1.74 38.58
C ASP A 151 21.36 3.17 38.02
N TYR A 152 21.50 3.30 36.70
CA TYR A 152 21.51 4.58 36.01
C TYR A 152 20.98 4.41 34.59
N PHE A 153 20.26 5.40 34.10
CA PHE A 153 19.77 5.45 32.73
C PHE A 153 20.29 6.70 32.02
N ILE A 154 20.93 6.49 30.86
CA ILE A 154 21.34 7.55 29.94
C ILE A 154 20.27 7.63 28.85
N GLY A 155 19.38 8.60 28.98
CA GLY A 155 18.42 8.91 27.92
C GLY A 155 19.11 9.69 26.80
N ILE A 156 19.26 9.05 25.64
CA ILE A 156 19.62 9.75 24.41
C ILE A 156 18.35 10.27 23.73
N ASP A 157 18.47 11.44 23.13
CA ASP A 157 17.38 11.96 22.31
C ASP A 157 17.33 11.14 21.00
N ASP A 158 16.13 10.86 20.52
CA ASP A 158 15.97 10.26 19.19
C ASP A 158 16.71 11.17 18.21
N PRO A 159 17.58 10.65 17.33
CA PRO A 159 18.06 11.48 16.25
C PRO A 159 16.83 12.08 15.56
N GLU A 160 16.80 13.41 15.44
CA GLU A 160 15.70 14.12 14.81
C GLU A 160 15.36 13.38 13.53
N GLU A 161 14.24 12.66 13.56
CA GLU A 161 13.58 12.32 12.34
C GLU A 161 13.32 13.70 11.73
N GLU A 162 13.82 13.97 10.52
CA GLU A 162 13.11 14.88 9.61
C GLU A 162 11.73 14.27 9.27
N ASN A 163 11.00 13.78 10.27
CA ASN A 163 9.58 13.56 10.24
C ASN A 163 9.01 14.89 10.72
N GLU A 164 8.82 15.79 9.74
CA GLU A 164 7.81 16.83 9.81
C GLU A 164 6.59 16.28 10.56
N ASN A 165 6.33 16.82 11.76
CA ASN A 165 5.15 16.57 12.61
C ASN A 165 4.11 15.61 12.00
N ILE A 166 4.34 14.29 12.11
CA ILE A 166 3.32 13.32 11.73
C ILE A 166 2.31 13.31 12.87
N THR A 167 1.20 14.01 12.68
CA THR A 167 0.08 14.01 13.63
C THR A 167 -0.41 12.57 13.87
N GLU A 168 -0.85 12.25 15.08
CA GLU A 168 -1.41 10.92 15.40
C GLU A 168 -2.53 10.51 14.42
N GLU A 169 -3.29 11.50 13.93
CA GLU A 169 -4.28 11.35 12.87
C GLU A 169 -3.71 10.77 11.56
N LYS A 170 -2.52 11.20 11.12
CA LYS A 170 -1.89 10.65 9.89
C LYS A 170 -1.54 9.17 10.07
N LYS A 171 -1.01 8.79 11.24
CA LYS A 171 -0.66 7.38 11.54
C LYS A 171 -1.91 6.49 11.59
N GLU A 172 -3.01 6.98 12.14
CA GLU A 172 -4.28 6.25 12.18
C GLU A 172 -4.83 6.02 10.76
N VAL A 173 -4.79 7.06 9.90
CA VAL A 173 -5.20 6.94 8.49
C VAL A 173 -4.33 5.94 7.72
N GLU A 174 -3.01 5.98 7.90
CA GLU A 174 -2.09 5.03 7.28
C GLU A 174 -2.42 3.58 7.66
N GLN A 175 -2.72 3.33 8.94
CA GLN A 175 -3.12 2.01 9.44
C GLN A 175 -4.47 1.57 8.87
N ASN A 176 -5.47 2.46 8.89
CA ASN A 176 -6.82 2.18 8.37
C ASN A 176 -6.80 1.86 6.87
N LEU A 177 -5.99 2.57 6.09
CA LEU A 177 -5.82 2.35 4.67
C LEU A 177 -4.85 1.20 4.34
N LYS A 178 -4.22 0.59 5.35
CA LYS A 178 -3.20 -0.46 5.22
C LYS A 178 -2.04 -0.03 4.32
N ILE A 179 -1.57 1.21 4.52
CA ILE A 179 -0.37 1.72 3.86
C ILE A 179 0.83 0.98 4.43
N THR A 180 1.59 0.31 3.57
CA THR A 180 2.72 -0.54 3.94
C THR A 180 3.97 -0.25 3.12
N ASN A 181 3.84 0.37 1.96
CA ASN A 181 4.98 0.62 1.10
C ASN A 181 5.82 1.82 1.63
N PRO A 182 7.15 1.68 1.75
CA PRO A 182 8.01 2.75 2.27
C PRO A 182 7.96 4.06 1.47
N LEU A 183 7.80 3.99 0.14
CA LEU A 183 7.67 5.19 -0.69
C LEU A 183 6.37 5.93 -0.38
N VAL A 184 5.29 5.20 -0.14
CA VAL A 184 3.99 5.80 0.16
C VAL A 184 3.97 6.42 1.56
N LEU A 185 4.60 5.77 2.54
CA LEU A 185 4.79 6.33 3.89
C LEU A 185 5.67 7.58 3.88
N LYS A 186 6.66 7.65 2.99
CA LYS A 186 7.45 8.87 2.82
C LYS A 186 6.66 9.98 2.14
N MET A 187 5.86 9.61 1.14
CA MET A 187 4.99 10.54 0.44
C MET A 187 3.92 11.14 1.38
N SER A 188 3.32 10.32 2.24
CA SER A 188 2.26 10.72 3.17
C SER A 188 2.68 11.79 4.16
N GLN A 189 3.96 11.82 4.50
CA GLN A 189 4.57 12.83 5.35
C GLN A 189 4.54 14.20 4.67
N SER A 190 5.00 14.26 3.41
CA SER A 190 5.16 15.50 2.63
C SER A 190 3.90 16.02 1.93
N LEU A 191 2.84 15.20 1.81
CA LEU A 191 1.61 15.56 1.10
C LEU A 191 0.39 15.53 2.02
N GLU A 192 -0.39 16.62 2.01
CA GLU A 192 -1.72 16.65 2.60
C GLU A 192 -2.71 15.82 1.78
N ARG A 193 -3.82 15.40 2.39
CA ARG A 193 -4.87 14.62 1.72
C ARG A 193 -5.88 15.57 1.07
N LEU A 194 -6.48 15.15 -0.04
CA LEU A 194 -7.60 15.86 -0.66
C LEU A 194 -8.93 15.25 -0.23
N SER A 195 -9.78 16.05 0.40
CA SER A 195 -11.17 15.72 0.73
C SER A 195 -12.11 16.43 -0.25
N SER A 196 -12.15 15.98 -1.51
CA SER A 196 -13.00 16.58 -2.53
C SER A 196 -13.49 15.55 -3.54
N ASN A 197 -14.73 15.74 -3.99
CA ASN A 197 -15.34 14.97 -5.07
C ASN A 197 -15.29 15.72 -6.41
N ASN A 198 -14.63 16.88 -6.49
CA ASN A 198 -14.48 17.62 -7.74
C ASN A 198 -13.42 16.97 -8.64
N ARG A 199 -13.82 16.62 -9.86
CA ARG A 199 -12.98 15.98 -10.87
C ARG A 199 -11.68 16.73 -11.17
N GLU A 200 -11.75 18.05 -11.33
CA GLU A 200 -10.56 18.85 -11.64
C GLU A 200 -9.55 18.86 -10.49
N GLU A 201 -10.04 18.93 -9.24
CA GLU A 201 -9.20 18.90 -8.05
C GLU A 201 -8.55 17.52 -7.87
N ILE A 202 -9.31 16.45 -8.12
CA ILE A 202 -8.80 15.08 -8.12
C ILE A 202 -7.69 14.93 -9.16
N ILE A 203 -7.88 15.43 -10.39
CA ILE A 203 -6.84 15.39 -11.43
C ILE A 203 -5.60 16.18 -11.02
N LYS A 204 -5.76 17.41 -10.50
CA LYS A 204 -4.63 18.22 -10.01
C LYS A 204 -3.88 17.51 -8.88
N LYS A 205 -4.60 16.94 -7.91
CA LYS A 205 -3.98 16.20 -6.81
C LYS A 205 -3.26 14.95 -7.29
N SER A 206 -3.83 14.27 -8.28
CA SER A 206 -3.22 13.11 -8.93
C SER A 206 -1.89 13.45 -9.59
N GLN A 207 -1.81 14.61 -10.26
CA GLN A 207 -0.55 15.11 -10.83
C GLN A 207 0.47 15.44 -9.73
N ILE A 208 0.05 16.04 -8.61
CA ILE A 208 0.92 16.30 -7.45
C ILE A 208 1.50 15.00 -6.90
N ILE A 209 0.66 13.97 -6.73
CA ILE A 209 1.08 12.64 -6.28
C ILE A 209 2.12 12.05 -7.22
N LEU A 210 1.86 12.06 -8.54
CA LEU A 210 2.83 11.55 -9.52
C LEU A 210 4.13 12.35 -9.55
N ASN A 211 4.05 13.67 -9.45
CA ASN A 211 5.22 14.54 -9.44
C ASN A 211 6.11 14.30 -8.21
N TRP A 212 5.53 13.88 -7.08
CA TRP A 212 6.32 13.45 -5.92
C TRP A 212 7.24 12.28 -6.26
N PHE A 213 6.73 11.26 -6.97
CA PHE A 213 7.53 10.10 -7.39
C PHE A 213 8.67 10.49 -8.36
N THR A 214 8.53 11.58 -9.12
CA THR A 214 9.60 12.08 -10.01
C THR A 214 10.60 13.00 -9.30
N GLN A 215 10.32 13.44 -8.07
CA GLN A 215 11.21 14.31 -7.30
C GLN A 215 11.97 13.54 -6.21
N ASP A 216 11.39 12.47 -5.66
CA ASP A 216 12.06 11.66 -4.64
C ASP A 216 13.18 10.79 -5.23
N LYS A 217 14.36 10.82 -4.59
CA LYS A 217 15.57 10.12 -5.09
C LYS A 217 15.40 8.60 -5.17
N GLU A 218 14.68 8.00 -4.23
CA GLU A 218 14.49 6.55 -4.16
C GLU A 218 13.44 6.11 -5.19
N ALA A 219 12.32 6.84 -5.25
CA ALA A 219 11.29 6.63 -6.26
C ALA A 219 11.84 6.77 -7.68
N VAL A 220 12.60 7.83 -7.98
CA VAL A 220 13.24 8.04 -9.30
C VAL A 220 14.17 6.89 -9.66
N ARG A 221 14.94 6.38 -8.68
CA ARG A 221 15.82 5.22 -8.89
C ARG A 221 15.01 3.98 -9.27
N GLU A 222 13.92 3.70 -8.57
CA GLU A 222 13.05 2.55 -8.85
C GLU A 222 12.36 2.68 -10.22
N LEU A 223 11.79 3.84 -10.52
CA LEU A 223 11.19 4.17 -11.83
C LEU A 223 12.17 4.02 -13.00
N SER A 224 13.47 4.26 -12.75
CA SER A 224 14.52 4.18 -13.77
C SER A 224 15.09 2.78 -13.98
N HIS A 225 15.01 1.88 -12.99
CA HIS A 225 15.65 0.56 -13.05
C HIS A 225 14.66 -0.59 -13.18
N SER A 226 13.68 -0.66 -12.30
CA SER A 226 12.74 -1.79 -12.20
C SER A 226 11.31 -1.43 -12.58
N GLY A 227 10.99 -0.14 -12.59
CA GLY A 227 9.62 0.38 -12.58
C GLY A 227 8.94 0.14 -11.22
N ILE A 228 7.98 0.99 -10.88
CA ILE A 228 7.17 0.88 -9.66
C ILE A 228 5.87 0.15 -9.99
N HIS A 229 5.52 -0.86 -9.20
CA HIS A 229 4.29 -1.62 -9.43
C HIS A 229 3.03 -0.77 -9.20
N LEU A 230 2.00 -0.95 -10.04
CA LEU A 230 0.78 -0.13 -9.96
C LEU A 230 0.03 -0.25 -8.63
N SER A 231 0.24 -1.31 -7.86
CA SER A 231 -0.31 -1.44 -6.50
C SER A 231 0.22 -0.37 -5.56
N VAL A 232 1.51 -0.03 -5.66
CA VAL A 232 2.16 1.02 -4.86
C VAL A 232 1.62 2.40 -5.25
N ILE A 233 1.46 2.64 -6.56
CA ILE A 233 0.86 3.87 -7.05
C ILE A 233 -0.61 3.95 -6.59
N LYS A 234 -1.38 2.86 -6.67
CA LYS A 234 -2.77 2.83 -6.18
C LYS A 234 -2.87 3.12 -4.69
N GLU A 235 -1.94 2.61 -3.90
CA GLU A 235 -1.81 2.88 -2.46
C GLU A 235 -1.55 4.37 -2.19
N ALA A 236 -0.63 5.00 -2.94
CA ALA A 236 -0.39 6.43 -2.89
C ALA A 236 -1.64 7.27 -3.18
N PHE A 237 -2.41 6.89 -4.20
CA PHE A 237 -3.65 7.59 -4.55
C PHE A 237 -4.73 7.44 -3.50
N LYS A 238 -4.88 6.24 -2.91
CA LYS A 238 -5.81 6.01 -1.79
C LYS A 238 -5.48 6.83 -0.56
N TYR A 239 -4.18 7.04 -0.28
CA TYR A 239 -3.78 7.92 0.81
C TYR A 239 -4.08 9.39 0.45
N GLY A 240 -3.56 9.85 -0.69
CA GLY A 240 -3.56 11.27 -1.06
C GLY A 240 -4.92 11.85 -1.44
N ILE A 241 -5.92 11.01 -1.75
CA ILE A 241 -7.27 11.41 -2.14
C ILE A 241 -8.28 10.55 -1.37
N GLU A 242 -9.17 11.19 -0.60
CA GLU A 242 -10.22 10.50 0.14
C GLU A 242 -11.22 9.85 -0.80
N ASP A 243 -11.61 8.61 -0.47
CA ASP A 243 -12.51 7.78 -1.30
C ASP A 243 -12.11 7.80 -2.79
N PHE A 244 -10.80 7.70 -3.05
CA PHE A 244 -10.26 7.69 -4.39
C PHE A 244 -10.89 6.58 -5.23
N ASP A 245 -11.58 7.00 -6.29
CA ASP A 245 -12.17 6.11 -7.27
C ASP A 245 -11.96 6.69 -8.68
N PRO A 246 -11.20 6.02 -9.57
CA PRO A 246 -11.05 6.39 -10.98
C PRO A 246 -12.38 6.63 -11.70
N HIS A 247 -13.45 5.95 -11.26
CA HIS A 247 -14.79 6.08 -11.84
C HIS A 247 -15.32 7.51 -11.75
N LYS A 248 -15.01 8.24 -10.67
CA LYS A 248 -15.40 9.66 -10.48
C LYS A 248 -14.79 10.58 -11.55
N ILE A 249 -13.79 10.10 -12.29
CA ILE A 249 -13.06 10.85 -13.32
C ILE A 249 -13.51 10.40 -14.72
N GLY A 250 -14.44 9.46 -14.80
CA GLY A 250 -14.96 8.90 -16.05
C GLY A 250 -14.09 7.78 -16.63
N LEU A 251 -13.21 7.16 -15.82
CA LEU A 251 -12.35 6.07 -16.28
C LEU A 251 -12.57 4.81 -15.42
N PRO A 252 -13.03 3.68 -15.99
CA PRO A 252 -13.43 2.50 -15.23
C PRO A 252 -12.24 1.71 -14.67
N LYS A 253 -11.03 1.89 -15.21
CA LYS A 253 -9.83 1.18 -14.78
C LYS A 253 -8.76 2.15 -14.31
N PHE A 254 -8.10 1.80 -13.21
CA PHE A 254 -6.98 2.58 -12.68
C PHE A 254 -5.82 2.72 -13.68
N ILE A 255 -5.57 1.69 -14.50
CA ILE A 255 -4.55 1.75 -15.56
C ILE A 255 -4.89 2.84 -16.59
N GLN A 256 -6.13 2.87 -17.07
CA GLN A 256 -6.59 3.90 -18.02
C GLN A 256 -6.51 5.30 -17.41
N PHE A 257 -6.90 5.41 -16.14
CA PHE A 257 -6.73 6.65 -15.40
C PHE A 257 -5.28 7.13 -15.36
N LEU A 258 -4.33 6.24 -15.06
CA LEU A 258 -2.91 6.58 -15.15
C LEU A 258 -2.48 6.93 -16.59
N GLN A 259 -2.96 6.21 -17.62
CA GLN A 259 -2.62 6.49 -19.03
C GLN A 259 -3.06 7.89 -19.45
N TYR A 260 -4.17 8.36 -18.88
CA TYR A 260 -4.68 9.71 -19.10
C TYR A 260 -3.84 10.77 -18.38
N ILE A 261 -3.63 10.63 -17.06
CA ILE A 261 -2.93 11.68 -16.28
C ILE A 261 -1.42 11.72 -16.52
N CYS A 262 -0.81 10.64 -17.02
CA CYS A 262 0.63 10.60 -17.32
C CYS A 262 0.98 11.23 -18.67
N LYS A 263 0.00 11.59 -19.50
CA LYS A 263 0.24 12.12 -20.85
C LYS A 263 1.21 13.32 -20.85
N ASP A 264 1.02 14.22 -19.90
CA ASP A 264 1.78 15.46 -19.79
C ASP A 264 2.87 15.40 -18.70
N THR A 265 3.31 14.19 -18.33
CA THR A 265 4.37 13.97 -17.34
C THR A 265 5.56 13.22 -17.95
N ASP A 266 6.65 13.14 -17.19
CA ASP A 266 7.84 12.33 -17.52
C ASP A 266 7.64 10.84 -17.23
N LEU A 267 6.40 10.39 -17.05
CA LEU A 267 6.05 9.02 -16.70
C LEU A 267 5.36 8.32 -17.86
N LYS A 268 5.49 6.99 -17.89
CA LYS A 268 4.74 6.09 -18.77
C LYS A 268 4.34 4.86 -18.01
N ILE A 269 3.30 4.20 -18.50
CA ILE A 269 2.91 2.88 -18.01
C ILE A 269 3.47 1.86 -18.97
N VAL A 270 4.00 0.79 -18.41
CA VAL A 270 4.46 -0.35 -19.18
C VAL A 270 3.76 -1.61 -18.70
N THR A 271 3.56 -2.57 -19.60
CA THR A 271 2.99 -3.87 -19.32
C THR A 271 3.90 -4.98 -19.82
N SER A 272 3.94 -6.11 -19.13
CA SER A 272 4.61 -7.32 -19.61
C SER A 272 3.64 -8.33 -20.20
N ASP A 273 4.20 -9.34 -20.85
CA ASP A 273 3.54 -10.57 -21.31
C ASP A 273 2.80 -11.33 -20.20
N LYS A 274 3.30 -11.24 -18.96
CA LYS A 274 2.69 -11.82 -17.75
C LYS A 274 1.63 -10.91 -17.10
N PHE A 275 1.11 -9.92 -17.84
CA PHE A 275 0.13 -8.94 -17.35
C PHE A 275 0.58 -8.14 -16.13
N GLN A 276 1.89 -8.00 -15.91
CA GLN A 276 2.40 -7.11 -14.87
C GLN A 276 2.45 -5.70 -15.42
N THR A 277 1.86 -4.76 -14.69
CA THR A 277 1.85 -3.34 -15.07
C THR A 277 2.67 -2.53 -14.10
N LYS A 278 3.55 -1.67 -14.63
CA LYS A 278 4.42 -0.79 -13.85
C LYS A 278 4.39 0.63 -14.37
N LEU A 279 4.67 1.57 -13.48
CA LEU A 279 4.99 2.95 -13.80
C LEU A 279 6.51 3.07 -13.98
N ALA A 280 6.96 3.78 -15.00
CA ALA A 280 8.37 4.02 -15.29
C ALA A 280 8.58 5.43 -15.83
N LEU A 281 9.82 5.93 -15.83
CA LEU A 281 10.13 7.17 -16.54
C LEU A 281 10.00 6.96 -18.06
N LYS A 282 9.65 8.03 -18.78
CA LYS A 282 9.41 8.02 -20.22
C LYS A 282 10.59 7.46 -21.01
N ASN A 283 11.80 7.81 -20.60
CA ASN A 283 13.06 7.41 -21.24
C ASN A 283 13.60 6.04 -20.79
N THR A 284 12.97 5.41 -19.80
CA THR A 284 13.42 4.10 -19.29
C THR A 284 12.98 2.97 -20.20
N ILE A 285 13.88 2.02 -20.48
CA ILE A 285 13.54 0.76 -21.16
C ILE A 285 13.63 -0.36 -20.13
N LEU A 286 12.54 -1.09 -19.94
CA LEU A 286 12.46 -2.23 -19.03
C LEU A 286 12.38 -3.50 -19.85
N GLU A 287 13.24 -4.48 -19.56
CA GLU A 287 13.26 -5.76 -20.28
C GLU A 287 11.92 -6.50 -20.11
N ASN A 288 11.36 -7.00 -21.22
CA ASN A 288 10.05 -7.69 -21.29
C ASN A 288 8.84 -6.82 -20.92
N PHE A 289 8.97 -5.50 -21.02
CA PHE A 289 7.88 -4.57 -20.81
C PHE A 289 7.69 -3.65 -22.02
N GLU A 290 6.45 -3.49 -22.45
CA GLU A 290 6.05 -2.61 -23.55
C GLU A 290 5.25 -1.42 -23.03
N PRO A 291 5.44 -0.20 -23.59
CA PRO A 291 4.69 0.97 -23.18
C PRO A 291 3.23 0.89 -23.61
N LEU A 292 2.32 1.22 -22.70
CA LEU A 292 0.90 1.44 -23.03
C LEU A 292 0.69 2.84 -23.61
N PRO A 293 -0.29 3.01 -24.53
CA PRO A 293 -0.58 4.30 -25.13
C PRO A 293 -1.11 5.29 -24.08
N TYR A 294 -0.86 6.59 -24.28
CA TYR A 294 -1.53 7.62 -23.49
C TYR A 294 -2.97 7.78 -23.95
N LEU A 295 -3.86 8.13 -23.02
CA LEU A 295 -5.26 8.43 -23.32
C LEU A 295 -5.49 9.94 -23.31
N ASP A 296 -6.48 10.40 -24.06
CA ASP A 296 -6.84 11.81 -24.19
C ASP A 296 -8.35 12.03 -24.02
N ASP A 297 -8.78 13.28 -24.14
CA ASP A 297 -10.20 13.67 -24.00
C ASP A 297 -11.11 12.97 -25.02
N ASN A 298 -10.57 12.57 -26.19
CA ASN A 298 -11.34 11.82 -27.19
C ASN A 298 -11.66 10.42 -26.66
N PHE A 299 -10.72 9.76 -25.99
CA PHE A 299 -10.97 8.48 -25.35
C PHE A 299 -11.98 8.58 -24.21
N LEU A 300 -11.88 9.63 -23.37
CA LEU A 300 -12.81 9.87 -22.26
C LEU A 300 -14.28 9.86 -22.72
N HIS A 301 -14.53 10.49 -23.87
CA HIS A 301 -15.85 10.57 -24.49
C HIS A 301 -16.02 9.59 -25.67
N SER A 302 -15.29 8.48 -25.69
CA SER A 302 -15.47 7.44 -26.70
C SER A 302 -16.64 6.51 -26.37
N SER A 303 -17.24 5.93 -27.40
CA SER A 303 -18.25 4.87 -27.24
C SER A 303 -17.68 3.69 -26.43
N GLU A 304 -16.43 3.31 -26.69
CA GLU A 304 -15.72 2.24 -25.96
C GLU A 304 -15.65 2.51 -24.45
N ASN A 305 -15.26 3.73 -24.05
CA ASN A 305 -15.17 4.09 -22.64
C ASN A 305 -16.57 4.12 -21.98
N TYR A 306 -17.57 4.65 -22.69
CA TYR A 306 -18.95 4.68 -22.18
C TYR A 306 -19.51 3.27 -21.99
N GLN A 307 -19.29 2.36 -22.94
CA GLN A 307 -19.64 0.95 -22.80
C GLN A 307 -18.91 0.29 -21.62
N SER A 308 -17.63 0.62 -21.43
CA SER A 308 -16.84 0.12 -20.29
C SER A 308 -17.41 0.59 -18.94
N ILE A 309 -17.88 1.84 -18.85
CA ILE A 309 -18.59 2.39 -17.68
C ILE A 309 -19.92 1.67 -17.45
N LEU A 310 -20.70 1.43 -18.52
CA LEU A 310 -21.96 0.69 -18.44
C LEU A 310 -21.76 -0.74 -17.93
N ALA A 311 -20.64 -1.39 -18.26
CA ALA A 311 -20.35 -2.76 -17.89
C ALA A 311 -19.88 -2.99 -16.43
N ILE A 312 -19.71 -1.93 -15.62
CA ILE A 312 -19.21 -2.02 -14.23
C ILE A 312 -20.19 -1.44 -13.21
N GLY A 313 -20.16 -1.89 -11.95
CA GLY A 313 -21.04 -1.39 -10.90
C GLY A 313 -22.53 -1.69 -11.16
N ASN A 314 -23.42 -1.05 -10.39
CA ASN A 314 -24.86 -1.26 -10.45
C ASN A 314 -25.57 -0.01 -11.00
N PRO A 315 -26.51 -0.14 -11.96
CA PRO A 315 -26.85 -1.37 -12.69
C PRO A 315 -25.77 -1.76 -13.69
N ARG A 316 -25.46 -3.04 -13.83
CA ARG A 316 -24.52 -3.52 -14.86
C ARG A 316 -25.24 -3.69 -16.19
N ILE A 317 -24.80 -2.98 -17.22
CA ILE A 317 -25.40 -2.95 -18.55
C ILE A 317 -24.33 -3.33 -19.56
N LYS A 318 -24.53 -4.44 -20.27
CA LYS A 318 -23.72 -4.83 -21.42
C LYS A 318 -24.49 -4.48 -22.68
N ILE A 319 -23.85 -3.68 -23.54
CA ILE A 319 -24.33 -3.36 -24.88
C ILE A 319 -24.06 -4.58 -25.76
N ILE A 320 -25.08 -5.04 -26.47
CA ILE A 320 -25.01 -6.12 -27.49
C ILE A 320 -25.46 -5.55 -28.84
N ASP A 321 -25.40 -6.36 -29.90
CA ASP A 321 -25.95 -5.96 -31.19
C ASP A 321 -27.44 -5.60 -31.07
N SER A 322 -27.88 -4.59 -31.81
CA SER A 322 -29.23 -4.07 -31.67
C SER A 322 -30.31 -4.97 -32.25
N GLU A 323 -30.01 -5.71 -33.32
CA GLU A 323 -30.94 -6.68 -33.88
C GLU A 323 -31.19 -7.81 -32.87
N ASP A 324 -30.11 -8.32 -32.26
CA ASP A 324 -30.18 -9.32 -31.20
C ASP A 324 -30.94 -8.79 -29.98
N PHE A 325 -30.65 -7.56 -29.55
CA PHE A 325 -31.32 -6.93 -28.42
C PHE A 325 -32.83 -6.81 -28.64
N LEU A 326 -33.26 -6.35 -29.82
CA LEU A 326 -34.67 -6.21 -30.16
C LEU A 326 -35.38 -7.57 -30.18
N LYS A 327 -34.76 -8.61 -30.74
CA LYS A 327 -35.27 -9.98 -30.72
C LYS A 327 -35.40 -10.51 -29.29
N ILE A 328 -34.35 -10.41 -28.49
CA ILE A 328 -34.34 -10.90 -27.09
C ILE A 328 -35.40 -10.18 -26.25
N THR A 329 -35.45 -8.85 -26.31
CA THR A 329 -36.43 -8.06 -25.55
C THR A 329 -37.87 -8.33 -26.00
N SER A 330 -38.10 -8.63 -27.28
CA SER A 330 -39.43 -9.02 -27.77
C SER A 330 -39.88 -10.36 -27.17
N ALA A 331 -38.98 -11.35 -27.07
CA ALA A 331 -39.27 -12.63 -26.42
C ALA A 331 -39.50 -12.45 -24.92
N VAL A 332 -38.70 -11.61 -24.26
CA VAL A 332 -38.86 -11.29 -22.83
C VAL A 332 -40.21 -10.65 -22.54
N ALA A 333 -40.67 -9.72 -23.39
CA ALA A 333 -41.97 -9.05 -23.21
C ALA A 333 -43.17 -10.03 -23.24
N CYS A 334 -43.02 -11.18 -23.90
CA CYS A 334 -44.05 -12.22 -23.96
C CYS A 334 -44.06 -13.19 -22.76
N LEU A 335 -43.15 -13.04 -21.79
CA LEU A 335 -43.09 -13.92 -20.62
C LEU A 335 -44.26 -13.68 -19.66
N THR A 336 -45.00 -14.75 -19.34
CA THR A 336 -46.17 -14.73 -18.44
C THR A 336 -45.91 -15.31 -17.06
N ASP A 337 -44.95 -16.23 -16.97
CA ASP A 337 -44.71 -17.08 -15.80
C ASP A 337 -43.39 -16.76 -15.08
N GLU A 338 -43.05 -17.62 -14.12
CA GLU A 338 -41.82 -17.58 -13.34
C GLU A 338 -40.75 -18.49 -13.94
N TYR A 339 -39.56 -17.95 -14.16
CA TYR A 339 -38.47 -18.65 -14.83
C TYR A 339 -37.15 -18.51 -14.07
N THR A 340 -36.30 -19.53 -14.10
CA THR A 340 -34.89 -19.39 -13.71
C THR A 340 -34.08 -18.82 -14.87
N LEU A 341 -32.86 -18.33 -14.61
CA LEU A 341 -32.00 -17.79 -15.66
C LEU A 341 -31.70 -18.83 -16.75
N ASP A 342 -31.42 -20.08 -16.35
CA ASP A 342 -31.12 -21.16 -17.29
C ASP A 342 -32.30 -21.47 -18.23
N ILE A 343 -33.53 -21.47 -17.68
CA ILE A 343 -34.74 -21.69 -18.48
C ILE A 343 -35.00 -20.50 -19.42
N LEU A 344 -34.77 -19.25 -18.96
CA LEU A 344 -34.89 -18.08 -19.83
C LEU A 344 -33.91 -18.13 -21.00
N LEU A 345 -32.66 -18.51 -20.73
CA LEU A 345 -31.63 -18.70 -21.74
C LEU A 345 -32.06 -19.75 -22.76
N GLU A 346 -32.48 -20.92 -22.30
CA GLU A 346 -32.93 -22.03 -23.17
C GLU A 346 -34.13 -21.64 -24.02
N ASN A 347 -35.14 -20.98 -23.42
CA ASN A 347 -36.35 -20.55 -24.14
C ASN A 347 -36.03 -19.56 -25.25
N ILE A 348 -35.22 -18.54 -24.98
CA ILE A 348 -34.88 -17.52 -25.99
C ILE A 348 -33.99 -18.13 -27.07
N ASN A 349 -33.05 -19.00 -26.70
CA ASN A 349 -32.20 -19.72 -27.65
C ASN A 349 -33.02 -20.64 -28.58
N ASN A 350 -34.10 -21.25 -28.08
CA ASN A 350 -35.01 -22.04 -28.90
C ASN A 350 -35.85 -21.20 -29.88
N ILE A 351 -36.22 -19.97 -29.50
CA ILE A 351 -36.96 -19.04 -30.38
C ILE A 351 -36.05 -18.43 -31.44
N TYR A 352 -34.82 -18.08 -31.05
CA TYR A 352 -33.83 -17.42 -31.91
C TYR A 352 -32.49 -18.17 -31.88
N PRO A 353 -32.38 -19.32 -32.57
CA PRO A 353 -31.17 -20.15 -32.56
C PRO A 353 -29.96 -19.50 -33.26
N ASP A 354 -30.20 -18.44 -34.05
CA ASP A 354 -29.16 -17.70 -34.76
C ASP A 354 -28.42 -16.69 -33.85
N ILE A 355 -28.94 -16.41 -32.65
CA ILE A 355 -28.31 -15.48 -31.70
C ILE A 355 -27.29 -16.26 -30.86
N GLU A 356 -26.07 -15.72 -30.73
CA GLU A 356 -25.06 -16.31 -29.86
C GLU A 356 -25.55 -16.34 -28.40
N SER A 357 -25.42 -17.49 -27.74
CA SER A 357 -25.89 -17.65 -26.36
C SER A 357 -25.25 -16.67 -25.37
N GLU A 358 -24.03 -16.18 -25.67
CA GLU A 358 -23.38 -15.12 -24.91
C GLU A 358 -24.16 -13.80 -24.98
N ASN A 359 -24.69 -13.42 -26.15
CA ASN A 359 -25.49 -12.19 -26.32
C ASN A 359 -26.82 -12.29 -25.55
N ILE A 360 -27.49 -13.45 -25.60
CA ILE A 360 -28.71 -13.70 -24.82
C ILE A 360 -28.42 -13.52 -23.32
N ASN A 361 -27.34 -14.14 -22.83
CA ASN A 361 -26.95 -14.05 -21.43
C ASN A 361 -26.59 -12.63 -21.01
N ASN A 362 -25.79 -11.93 -21.82
CA ASN A 362 -25.40 -10.54 -21.55
C ASN A 362 -26.61 -9.61 -21.51
N CYS A 363 -27.58 -9.80 -22.40
CA CYS A 363 -28.83 -9.05 -22.42
C CYS A 363 -29.69 -9.35 -21.18
N LEU A 364 -29.97 -10.64 -20.89
CA LEU A 364 -30.77 -11.04 -19.74
C LEU A 364 -30.19 -10.54 -18.42
N LEU A 365 -28.87 -10.68 -18.23
CA LEU A 365 -28.20 -10.15 -17.04
C LEU A 365 -28.32 -8.63 -16.96
N SER A 366 -28.25 -7.91 -18.07
CA SER A 366 -28.46 -6.46 -18.09
C SER A 366 -29.89 -6.12 -17.66
N LEU A 367 -30.89 -6.76 -18.26
CA LEU A 367 -32.30 -6.57 -17.92
C LEU A 367 -32.61 -6.88 -16.45
N ILE A 368 -32.03 -7.94 -15.89
CA ILE A 368 -32.13 -8.27 -14.46
C ILE A 368 -31.55 -7.15 -13.59
N ASN A 369 -30.40 -6.60 -13.96
CA ASN A 369 -29.80 -5.47 -13.24
C ASN A 369 -30.60 -4.17 -13.36
N LEU A 370 -31.47 -4.04 -14.37
CA LEU A 370 -32.37 -2.91 -14.55
C LEU A 370 -33.66 -3.01 -13.71
N ASP A 371 -33.80 -4.05 -12.89
CA ASP A 371 -34.95 -4.30 -12.03
C ASP A 371 -36.27 -4.41 -12.83
N ILE A 372 -36.22 -5.01 -14.03
CA ILE A 372 -37.44 -5.29 -14.81
C ILE A 372 -38.17 -6.56 -14.36
N PHE A 373 -37.47 -7.43 -13.64
CA PHE A 373 -38.01 -8.67 -13.09
C PHE A 373 -38.24 -8.52 -11.58
N ALA A 374 -39.40 -8.98 -11.09
CA ALA A 374 -39.57 -9.31 -9.69
C ALA A 374 -38.79 -10.60 -9.40
N ILE A 375 -38.01 -10.59 -8.31
CA ILE A 375 -37.13 -11.71 -7.94
C ILE A 375 -37.69 -12.42 -6.72
N THR A 376 -37.99 -13.71 -6.87
CA THR A 376 -38.29 -14.62 -5.76
C THR A 376 -36.99 -15.28 -5.27
N ASN A 377 -36.85 -15.49 -3.96
CA ASN A 377 -35.65 -16.07 -3.33
C ASN A 377 -34.37 -15.23 -3.52
N SER A 378 -34.43 -13.92 -3.26
CA SER A 378 -33.33 -12.97 -3.46
C SER A 378 -32.01 -13.33 -2.76
N HIS A 379 -32.05 -14.13 -1.69
CA HIS A 379 -30.90 -14.61 -0.93
C HIS A 379 -30.06 -15.70 -1.63
N LYS A 380 -30.58 -16.33 -2.69
CA LYS A 380 -29.88 -17.40 -3.42
C LYS A 380 -28.91 -16.88 -4.48
N HIS A 381 -28.05 -17.76 -4.99
CA HIS A 381 -27.18 -17.46 -6.13
C HIS A 381 -28.01 -17.12 -7.38
N ILE A 382 -27.47 -16.30 -8.30
CA ILE A 382 -28.25 -15.74 -9.43
C ILE A 382 -28.88 -16.80 -10.34
N SER A 383 -28.22 -17.95 -10.51
CA SER A 383 -28.72 -19.11 -11.27
C SER A 383 -29.95 -19.78 -10.62
N GLU A 384 -30.07 -19.69 -9.29
CA GLU A 384 -31.17 -20.29 -8.52
C GLU A 384 -32.30 -19.30 -8.22
N LYS A 385 -32.15 -18.04 -8.63
CA LYS A 385 -33.18 -17.02 -8.50
C LYS A 385 -34.29 -17.27 -9.51
N VAL A 386 -35.51 -16.96 -9.09
CA VAL A 386 -36.69 -17.04 -9.93
C VAL A 386 -37.10 -15.63 -10.32
N PHE A 387 -37.29 -15.41 -11.62
CA PHE A 387 -37.56 -14.13 -12.23
C PHE A 387 -38.97 -14.13 -12.80
N ARG A 388 -39.74 -13.11 -12.46
CA ARG A 388 -41.06 -12.83 -13.03
C ARG A 388 -41.08 -11.44 -13.64
N LEU A 389 -41.47 -11.31 -14.90
CA LEU A 389 -41.55 -10.00 -15.53
C LEU A 389 -42.59 -9.13 -14.82
N LYS A 390 -42.24 -7.89 -14.47
CA LYS A 390 -43.21 -6.95 -13.86
C LYS A 390 -44.23 -6.51 -14.93
N LEU A 391 -45.47 -6.30 -14.52
CA LEU A 391 -46.59 -6.01 -15.43
C LEU A 391 -46.34 -4.78 -16.33
N GLU A 392 -45.64 -3.76 -15.81
CA GLU A 392 -45.28 -2.55 -16.54
C GLU A 392 -44.28 -2.76 -17.70
N PHE A 393 -43.63 -3.93 -17.77
CA PHE A 393 -42.67 -4.30 -18.81
C PHE A 393 -43.18 -5.37 -19.77
N GLN A 394 -44.49 -5.69 -19.75
CA GLN A 394 -45.11 -6.60 -20.74
C GLN A 394 -45.22 -5.97 -22.14
N GLU A 395 -45.01 -4.66 -22.25
CA GLU A 395 -44.85 -4.00 -23.55
C GLU A 395 -43.38 -3.88 -23.93
N HIS A 396 -43.03 -4.36 -25.11
CA HIS A 396 -41.66 -4.28 -25.66
C HIS A 396 -41.06 -2.87 -25.60
N LYS A 397 -41.87 -1.85 -25.94
CA LYS A 397 -41.46 -0.44 -25.87
C LYS A 397 -41.11 0.02 -24.45
N ALA A 398 -41.75 -0.52 -23.42
CA ALA A 398 -41.46 -0.17 -22.04
C ALA A 398 -40.08 -0.71 -21.60
N ILE A 399 -39.70 -1.92 -22.04
CA ILE A 399 -38.37 -2.49 -21.79
C ILE A 399 -37.29 -1.62 -22.45
N ILE A 400 -37.47 -1.27 -23.74
CA ILE A 400 -36.52 -0.41 -24.47
C ILE A 400 -36.39 0.95 -23.78
N LYS A 401 -37.52 1.57 -23.41
CA LYS A 401 -37.52 2.85 -22.71
C LYS A 401 -36.73 2.78 -21.41
N LYS A 402 -36.98 1.76 -20.57
CA LYS A 402 -36.26 1.54 -19.31
C LYS A 402 -34.76 1.32 -19.53
N PHE A 403 -34.38 0.60 -20.58
CA PHE A 403 -32.99 0.37 -20.95
C PHE A 403 -32.28 1.68 -21.32
N LYS A 404 -32.88 2.48 -22.22
CA LYS A 404 -32.35 3.78 -22.63
C LYS A 404 -32.24 4.77 -21.46
N GLU A 405 -33.27 4.87 -20.64
CA GLU A 405 -33.26 5.70 -19.42
C GLU A 405 -32.16 5.26 -18.45
N SER A 406 -31.93 3.96 -18.29
CA SER A 406 -30.92 3.45 -17.36
C SER A 406 -29.49 3.70 -17.86
N ILE A 407 -29.25 3.60 -19.18
CA ILE A 407 -27.99 4.02 -19.80
C ILE A 407 -27.74 5.51 -19.54
N PHE A 408 -28.73 6.35 -19.86
CA PHE A 408 -28.62 7.79 -19.68
C PHE A 408 -28.37 8.17 -18.22
N ASN A 409 -29.17 7.63 -17.29
CA ASN A 409 -29.05 7.92 -15.87
C ASN A 409 -27.68 7.50 -15.31
N LYS A 410 -27.19 6.33 -15.72
CA LYS A 410 -25.88 5.84 -15.28
C LYS A 410 -24.75 6.68 -15.84
N LEU A 411 -24.75 6.99 -17.13
CA LEU A 411 -23.69 7.84 -17.69
C LEU A 411 -23.77 9.27 -17.14
N SER A 412 -24.98 9.79 -16.92
CA SER A 412 -25.21 11.10 -16.28
C SER A 412 -24.69 11.14 -14.85
N SER A 413 -24.80 10.05 -14.08
CA SER A 413 -24.26 10.02 -12.72
C SER A 413 -22.73 10.03 -12.70
N PHE A 414 -22.07 9.58 -13.77
CA PHE A 414 -20.60 9.60 -13.90
C PHE A 414 -20.08 10.93 -14.44
N TRP A 415 -20.75 11.50 -15.44
CA TRP A 415 -20.24 12.66 -16.18
C TRP A 415 -20.92 13.98 -15.82
N GLY A 416 -22.11 13.94 -15.22
CA GLY A 416 -22.88 15.13 -14.87
C GLY A 416 -23.04 16.07 -16.08
N LYS A 417 -22.50 17.29 -15.95
CA LYS A 417 -22.54 18.32 -17.01
C LYS A 417 -21.57 18.07 -18.16
N ASP A 418 -20.57 17.22 -17.96
CA ASP A 418 -19.56 16.90 -18.99
C ASP A 418 -20.05 15.82 -19.97
N LEU A 419 -21.25 15.28 -19.74
CA LEU A 419 -21.79 14.21 -20.55
C LEU A 419 -22.03 14.67 -22.00
N LYS A 420 -21.59 13.85 -22.96
CA LYS A 420 -21.75 14.13 -24.39
C LYS A 420 -22.97 13.40 -24.95
N GLU A 421 -24.09 14.13 -25.05
CA GLU A 421 -25.38 13.58 -25.49
C GLU A 421 -25.30 12.93 -26.87
N ASN A 422 -24.57 13.51 -27.82
CA ASN A 422 -24.39 12.96 -29.17
C ASN A 422 -23.76 11.55 -29.19
N ILE A 423 -22.90 11.22 -28.22
CA ILE A 423 -22.26 9.90 -28.13
C ILE A 423 -23.21 8.90 -27.46
N ILE A 424 -24.01 9.34 -26.50
CA ILE A 424 -25.10 8.53 -25.95
C ILE A 424 -26.10 8.21 -27.05
N GLU A 425 -26.48 9.22 -27.83
CA GLU A 425 -27.36 9.02 -28.98
C GLU A 425 -26.77 7.99 -29.92
N GLN A 426 -25.47 8.01 -30.24
CA GLN A 426 -24.87 6.92 -31.03
C GLN A 426 -25.01 5.54 -30.38
N ILE A 427 -24.77 5.41 -29.08
CA ILE A 427 -24.94 4.14 -28.35
C ILE A 427 -26.41 3.70 -28.31
N ILE A 428 -27.34 4.64 -28.27
CA ILE A 428 -28.79 4.39 -28.08
C ILE A 428 -29.54 4.29 -29.41
N LEU A 429 -29.08 4.97 -30.46
CA LEU A 429 -29.66 5.04 -31.80
C LEU A 429 -29.71 3.67 -32.46
N ASP A 430 -28.77 2.81 -32.10
CA ASP A 430 -28.74 1.44 -32.57
C ASP A 430 -29.96 0.65 -32.05
N PHE A 431 -30.55 0.99 -30.88
CA PHE A 431 -31.58 0.22 -30.17
C PHE A 431 -33.03 0.71 -30.29
#